data_AF-A0A7W0ZWY8-F1
#
_entry.id   AF-A0A7W0ZWY8-F1
#
_cell.length_a   1.000
_cell.length_b   1.000
_cell.length_c   1.000
_cell.angle_alpha   90.00
_cell.angle_beta   90.00
_cell.angle_gamma   90.00
#
_symmetry.space_group_name_H-M   'P 1'
#
loop_
_entity.id
_entity.type
_entity.pdbx_description
1 polymer ?
#
loop_
_entity_poly.entity_id
_entity_poly.type
_entity_poly.pdbx_seq_one_letter_code
_entity_poly.pdbx_strand_id
1 'polypeptide(L)'
;MSVGFLARVCLLVSIGCGSTRVDTIPTQRYYAYTVAGESSLDREPPPNAPGKALSAIKKLRRVAFVPPDTCLDMRAAETSTTVDKRVLRMECGVTMSEMEREAEKVGFDVVTWQSLKGEARPLEQAKQLKIELLFEVNELDVIAESNRSSSVEFSYFSGEGSGPVQPLQVTESDNEACKAYHARAAPGVSGMTSVLDLKMVQVSTGSVLWSYRHVENATAAAASSLIRFPINARQEMRTSKPWWPWLVFGGGLALIAAIPDDPRPGAAIAAGGLGAAIFWPRSTKPVGDRVYEPVSAVLCRRPHIQDTPVPVGPAQPVVSNTFRSQSKINTNDVTEERRRMLIKKSVRIFMKQLTVEE
;
A
#
# COMPACT_ATOMS: atom_id res chain seq x y z
N MET A 1 -80.41 -33.26 -8.44
CA MET A 1 -79.69 -32.40 -9.42
C MET A 1 -78.81 -31.45 -8.63
N SER A 2 -77.53 -31.77 -8.45
CA SER A 2 -76.58 -30.95 -7.68
C SER A 2 -75.31 -30.77 -8.51
N VAL A 3 -75.22 -29.66 -9.23
CA VAL A 3 -74.07 -29.22 -10.02
C VAL A 3 -73.62 -27.89 -9.41
N GLY A 4 -72.84 -27.94 -8.33
CA GLY A 4 -72.49 -26.70 -7.62
C GLY A 4 -71.35 -26.76 -6.61
N PHE A 5 -70.73 -27.92 -6.39
CA PHE A 5 -69.71 -28.07 -5.33
C PHE A 5 -68.28 -28.31 -5.83
N LEU A 6 -68.07 -28.61 -7.12
CA LEU A 6 -66.75 -28.94 -7.66
C LEU A 6 -65.91 -27.71 -8.11
N ALA A 7 -66.52 -26.52 -8.24
CA ALA A 7 -65.82 -25.34 -8.78
C ALA A 7 -65.03 -24.52 -7.73
N ARG A 8 -65.18 -24.79 -6.43
CA ARG A 8 -64.51 -24.02 -5.36
C ARG A 8 -63.21 -24.65 -4.82
N VAL A 9 -62.84 -25.85 -5.26
CA VAL A 9 -61.65 -26.57 -4.75
C VAL A 9 -60.40 -26.34 -5.64
N CYS A 10 -60.54 -25.85 -6.87
CA CYS A 10 -59.40 -25.66 -7.78
C CYS A 10 -58.60 -24.35 -7.62
N LEU A 11 -58.98 -23.42 -6.71
CA LEU A 11 -58.39 -22.07 -6.67
C LEU A 11 -57.21 -21.87 -5.70
N LEU A 12 -56.71 -22.92 -5.03
CA LEU A 12 -55.65 -22.80 -4.01
C LEU A 12 -54.41 -23.67 -4.29
N VAL A 13 -54.10 -23.94 -5.57
CA VAL A 13 -52.85 -24.60 -5.97
C VAL A 13 -52.03 -23.68 -6.89
N SER A 14 -51.70 -22.49 -6.40
CA SER A 14 -50.69 -21.59 -7.02
C SER A 14 -49.42 -21.50 -6.18
N ILE A 15 -49.26 -22.36 -5.17
CA ILE A 15 -48.19 -22.25 -4.19
C ILE A 15 -47.02 -23.15 -4.59
N GLY A 16 -46.07 -22.57 -5.33
CA GLY A 16 -44.84 -23.31 -5.58
C GLY A 16 -43.79 -22.70 -6.50
N CYS A 17 -43.93 -21.47 -7.00
CA CYS A 17 -42.78 -20.83 -7.65
C CYS A 17 -41.66 -20.70 -6.63
N GLY A 18 -40.62 -21.54 -6.80
CA GLY A 18 -39.40 -21.46 -6.01
C GLY A 18 -38.81 -20.07 -6.18
N SER A 19 -38.74 -19.31 -5.09
CA SER A 19 -38.05 -18.03 -5.10
C SER A 19 -36.55 -18.34 -5.24
N THR A 20 -35.97 -17.94 -6.37
CA THR A 20 -34.53 -17.82 -6.51
C THR A 20 -34.12 -16.54 -5.81
N ARG A 21 -33.12 -16.63 -4.93
CA ARG A 21 -32.53 -15.47 -4.27
C ARG A 21 -31.09 -15.37 -4.75
N VAL A 22 -30.70 -14.20 -5.25
CA VAL A 22 -29.31 -13.90 -5.59
C VAL A 22 -28.69 -13.29 -4.35
N ASP A 23 -27.74 -14.00 -3.74
CA ASP A 23 -27.00 -13.48 -2.61
C ASP A 23 -25.56 -13.12 -3.05
N THR A 24 -25.07 -12.01 -2.52
CA THR A 24 -23.69 -11.55 -2.72
C THR A 24 -22.83 -12.13 -1.61
N ILE A 25 -21.86 -12.97 -1.97
CA ILE A 25 -20.98 -13.63 -1.00
C ILE A 25 -19.61 -12.92 -1.04
N PRO A 26 -19.10 -12.40 0.10
CA PRO A 26 -17.74 -11.89 0.14
C PRO A 26 -16.77 -13.03 -0.14
N THR A 27 -15.85 -12.83 -1.08
CA THR A 27 -14.83 -13.82 -1.39
C THR A 27 -13.49 -13.37 -0.87
N GLN A 28 -12.60 -14.32 -0.56
CA GLN A 28 -11.19 -14.00 -0.29
C GLN A 28 -10.42 -13.66 -1.58
N ARG A 29 -11.09 -13.65 -2.74
CA ARG A 29 -10.46 -13.31 -4.00
C ARG A 29 -10.32 -11.81 -4.17
N TYR A 30 -9.21 -11.41 -4.75
CA TYR A 30 -8.94 -10.01 -5.04
C TYR A 30 -8.34 -9.86 -6.43
N TYR A 31 -8.63 -8.73 -7.06
CA TYR A 31 -7.83 -8.24 -8.17
C TYR A 31 -6.78 -7.29 -7.63
N ALA A 32 -5.63 -7.25 -8.28
CA ALA A 32 -4.60 -6.30 -7.93
C ALA A 32 -3.95 -5.73 -9.17
N TYR A 33 -3.31 -4.57 -9.03
CA TYR A 33 -2.44 -4.05 -10.06
C TYR A 33 -1.17 -3.47 -9.47
N THR A 34 -0.11 -3.49 -10.28
CA THR A 34 1.13 -2.77 -10.03
C THR A 34 1.35 -1.76 -11.14
N VAL A 35 1.97 -0.65 -10.77
CA VAL A 35 2.39 0.38 -11.72
C VAL A 35 3.89 0.36 -11.80
N ALA A 36 4.42 0.05 -12.97
CA ALA A 36 5.83 0.21 -13.28
C ALA A 36 6.00 1.43 -14.18
N GLY A 37 6.77 2.40 -13.70
CA GLY A 37 7.28 3.47 -14.54
C GLY A 37 8.70 3.13 -14.93
N GLU A 38 8.98 3.08 -16.23
CA GLU A 38 10.34 2.93 -16.72
C GLU A 38 11.12 4.22 -16.38
N SER A 39 12.32 4.07 -15.82
CA SER A 39 13.22 5.19 -15.57
C SER A 39 14.20 5.26 -16.71
N SER A 40 13.96 6.17 -17.65
CA SER A 40 14.91 6.47 -18.71
C SER A 40 16.15 7.23 -18.23
N LEU A 41 16.19 7.63 -16.94
CA LEU A 41 17.45 8.05 -16.33
C LEU A 41 18.30 6.80 -16.12
N ASP A 42 19.20 6.57 -17.08
CA ASP A 42 20.24 5.58 -16.97
C ASP A 42 20.92 5.71 -15.62
N ARG A 43 20.98 4.59 -14.91
CA ARG A 43 21.68 4.51 -13.64
C ARG A 43 23.16 4.63 -13.94
N GLU A 44 23.68 5.85 -13.87
CA GLU A 44 25.11 6.05 -13.98
C GLU A 44 25.77 5.34 -12.79
N PRO A 45 26.69 4.37 -13.02
CA PRO A 45 27.40 3.75 -11.92
C PRO A 45 28.17 4.85 -11.18
N PRO A 46 28.18 4.83 -9.84
CA PRO A 46 28.88 5.85 -9.09
C PRO A 46 30.36 5.86 -9.52
N PRO A 47 30.94 7.03 -9.83
CA PRO A 47 32.33 7.09 -10.28
C PRO A 47 33.22 6.45 -9.21
N ASN A 48 34.15 5.59 -9.62
CA ASN A 48 35.11 5.03 -8.67
C ASN A 48 36.07 6.14 -8.22
N ALA A 49 36.39 6.17 -6.93
CA ALA A 49 37.40 7.09 -6.42
C ALA A 49 38.75 6.80 -7.12
N PRO A 50 39.45 7.82 -7.65
CA PRO A 50 40.74 7.60 -8.28
C PRO A 50 41.74 7.07 -7.24
N GLY A 51 42.62 6.13 -7.62
CA GLY A 51 43.54 5.47 -6.68
C GLY A 51 44.41 6.45 -5.85
N LYS A 52 44.75 7.62 -6.41
CA LYS A 52 45.41 8.71 -5.68
C LYS A 52 44.56 9.23 -4.51
N ALA A 53 43.27 9.48 -4.73
CA ALA A 53 42.36 9.91 -3.68
C ALA A 53 42.23 8.84 -2.59
N LEU A 54 42.05 7.56 -2.97
CA LEU A 54 41.99 6.46 -2.00
C LEU A 54 43.25 6.37 -1.13
N SER A 55 44.43 6.53 -1.72
CA SER A 55 45.69 6.53 -0.96
C SER A 55 45.83 7.69 0.03
N ALA A 56 45.28 8.87 -0.32
CA ALA A 56 45.21 10.00 0.59
C ALA A 56 44.22 9.74 1.72
N ILE A 57 43.04 9.21 1.40
CA ILE A 57 41.97 8.89 2.35
C ILE A 57 42.43 7.86 3.39
N LYS A 58 43.21 6.85 3.00
CA LYS A 58 43.77 5.86 3.93
C LYS A 58 44.66 6.50 5.03
N LYS A 59 45.25 7.68 4.77
CA LYS A 59 46.12 8.39 5.72
C LYS A 59 45.36 9.42 6.55
N LEU A 60 44.30 10.01 6.01
CA LEU A 60 43.54 11.08 6.63
C LEU A 60 42.32 10.47 7.35
N ARG A 61 42.32 10.51 8.68
CA ARG A 61 41.27 9.88 9.50
C ARG A 61 40.26 10.88 10.04
N ARG A 62 40.67 12.13 10.28
CA ARG A 62 39.79 13.13 10.91
C ARG A 62 39.05 13.93 9.87
N VAL A 63 37.73 13.76 9.82
CA VAL A 63 36.89 14.27 8.73
C VAL A 63 35.75 15.13 9.25
N ALA A 64 35.21 15.99 8.38
CA ALA A 64 33.97 16.69 8.65
C ALA A 64 33.18 16.92 7.36
N PHE A 65 31.88 17.14 7.51
CA PHE A 65 30.98 17.41 6.39
C PHE A 65 30.52 18.87 6.43
N VAL A 66 30.62 19.55 5.29
CA VAL A 66 30.03 20.88 5.08
C VAL A 66 28.70 20.66 4.37
N PRO A 67 27.58 21.13 4.95
CA PRO A 67 26.28 21.00 4.31
C PRO A 67 26.20 21.91 3.07
N PRO A 68 25.25 21.66 2.14
CA PRO A 68 25.04 22.56 1.01
C PRO A 68 24.57 23.94 1.48
N ASP A 69 24.83 24.96 0.67
CA ASP A 69 24.46 26.36 0.98
C ASP A 69 22.96 26.51 1.24
N THR A 70 22.13 25.70 0.58
CA THR A 70 20.67 25.62 0.82
C THR A 70 20.32 25.31 2.27
N CYS A 71 21.16 24.55 2.98
CA CYS A 71 21.01 24.27 4.41
C CYS A 71 21.50 25.41 5.31
N LEU A 72 22.36 26.30 4.81
CA LEU A 72 22.97 27.41 5.56
C LEU A 72 22.17 28.71 5.43
N ASP A 73 21.64 29.01 4.24
CA ASP A 73 20.98 30.29 3.90
C ASP A 73 19.58 30.47 4.52
N MET A 74 19.02 29.42 5.15
CA MET A 74 17.71 29.49 5.82
C MET A 74 17.65 30.42 7.04
N ARG A 75 18.78 31.04 7.45
CA ARG A 75 18.80 32.12 8.46
C ARG A 75 18.38 33.49 7.91
N ALA A 76 18.45 33.72 6.59
CA ALA A 76 18.29 35.07 6.02
C ALA A 76 16.87 35.41 5.55
N ALA A 77 15.98 34.43 5.38
CA ALA A 77 14.62 34.65 4.89
C ALA A 77 13.59 34.49 6.02
N GLU A 78 13.39 35.49 6.87
CA GLU A 78 12.32 35.48 7.90
C GLU A 78 10.92 35.79 7.33
N THR A 79 10.80 36.11 6.03
CA THR A 79 9.58 36.72 5.46
C THR A 79 8.66 35.81 4.63
N SER A 80 8.96 34.52 4.47
CA SER A 80 8.01 33.57 3.85
C SER A 80 7.52 32.51 4.84
N THR A 81 6.25 32.12 4.67
CA THR A 81 5.39 31.35 5.57
C THR A 81 6.09 30.18 6.29
N THR A 82 5.87 30.09 7.60
CA THR A 82 6.77 29.55 8.63
C THR A 82 6.87 28.01 8.73
N VAL A 83 6.15 27.25 7.92
CA VAL A 83 6.06 25.78 8.07
C VAL A 83 7.12 25.06 7.21
N ASP A 84 7.25 25.43 5.94
CA ASP A 84 8.15 24.73 5.00
C ASP A 84 9.64 24.87 5.34
N LYS A 85 10.04 26.02 5.90
CA LYS A 85 11.44 26.27 6.30
C LYS A 85 11.89 25.48 7.53
N ARG A 86 10.98 25.27 8.48
CA ARG A 86 11.30 24.48 9.68
C ARG A 86 11.51 23.01 9.30
N VAL A 87 10.73 22.53 8.33
CA VAL A 87 10.83 21.18 7.77
C VAL A 87 12.19 20.98 7.08
N LEU A 88 12.58 21.87 6.18
CA LEU A 88 13.88 21.81 5.48
C LEU A 88 15.09 21.85 6.45
N ARG A 89 15.05 22.68 7.50
CA ARG A 89 16.14 22.73 8.50
C ARG A 89 16.28 21.44 9.31
N MET A 90 15.16 20.79 9.63
CA MET A 90 15.19 19.48 10.30
C MET A 90 15.73 18.39 9.37
N GLU A 91 15.38 18.44 8.08
CA GLU A 91 15.83 17.47 7.08
C GLU A 91 17.34 17.53 6.82
N CYS A 92 17.90 18.73 6.64
CA CYS A 92 19.35 18.91 6.52
C CYS A 92 20.09 18.34 7.74
N GLY A 93 19.64 18.67 8.95
CA GLY A 93 20.28 18.21 10.18
C GLY A 93 20.27 16.68 10.33
N VAL A 94 19.13 16.04 10.04
CA VAL A 94 18.99 14.58 10.09
C VAL A 94 19.90 13.93 9.05
N THR A 95 19.94 14.46 7.83
CA THR A 95 20.73 13.86 6.76
C THR A 95 22.23 13.97 7.01
N MET A 96 22.71 15.14 7.42
CA MET A 96 24.13 15.33 7.75
C MET A 96 24.54 14.42 8.93
N SER A 97 23.68 14.27 9.93
CA SER A 97 23.94 13.34 11.05
C SER A 97 24.00 11.88 10.59
N GLU A 98 23.22 11.50 9.58
CA GLU A 98 23.29 10.16 8.97
C GLU A 98 24.61 9.97 8.23
N MET A 99 25.10 10.98 7.49
CA MET A 99 26.42 10.95 6.83
C MET A 99 27.55 10.78 7.84
N GLU A 100 27.52 11.54 8.93
CA GLU A 100 28.49 11.43 10.02
C GLU A 100 28.50 10.02 10.60
N ARG A 101 27.33 9.49 10.95
CA ARG A 101 27.20 8.14 11.51
C ARG A 101 27.68 7.05 10.56
N GLU A 102 27.39 7.16 9.25
CA GLU A 102 27.87 6.18 8.28
C GLU A 102 29.38 6.32 8.03
N ALA A 103 29.98 7.51 8.16
CA ALA A 103 31.43 7.69 8.13
C ALA A 103 32.14 7.15 9.39
N GLU A 104 31.55 7.32 10.58
CA GLU A 104 32.06 6.73 11.82
C GLU A 104 32.09 5.20 11.75
N LYS A 105 31.05 4.58 11.17
CA LYS A 105 30.99 3.11 10.95
C LYS A 105 32.11 2.59 10.06
N VAL A 106 32.62 3.44 9.17
CA VAL A 106 33.75 3.16 8.29
C VAL A 106 35.09 3.39 8.99
N GLY A 107 35.11 4.01 10.16
CA GLY A 107 36.30 4.20 10.99
C GLY A 107 36.94 5.59 10.89
N PHE A 108 36.24 6.58 10.32
CA PHE A 108 36.67 7.97 10.39
C PHE A 108 36.45 8.59 11.78
N ASP A 109 37.35 9.48 12.20
CA ASP A 109 37.16 10.37 13.36
C ASP A 109 36.36 11.59 12.90
N VAL A 110 35.05 11.54 13.09
CA VAL A 110 34.12 12.54 12.54
C VAL A 110 33.95 13.71 13.50
N VAL A 111 34.26 14.91 13.03
CA VAL A 111 33.93 16.16 13.71
C VAL A 111 32.56 16.63 13.22
N THR A 112 31.63 16.88 14.15
CA THR A 112 30.28 17.28 13.79
C THR A 112 30.25 18.55 12.95
N TRP A 113 29.44 18.55 11.88
CA TRP A 113 29.19 19.65 10.96
C TRP A 113 28.73 20.91 11.70
N GLN A 114 28.11 20.76 12.87
CA GLN A 114 27.69 21.89 13.69
C GLN A 114 28.89 22.67 14.23
N SER A 115 30.03 22.01 14.46
CA SER A 115 31.28 22.65 14.90
C SER A 115 31.95 23.46 13.82
N LEU A 116 31.54 23.29 12.55
CA LEU A 116 31.97 24.10 11.41
C LEU A 116 31.10 25.34 11.18
N LYS A 117 30.09 25.58 12.02
CA LYS A 117 29.31 26.81 11.96
C LYS A 117 30.10 27.95 12.60
N GLY A 118 30.20 29.07 11.89
CA GLY A 118 30.89 30.25 12.38
C GLY A 118 30.87 31.38 11.35
N GLU A 119 31.52 32.48 11.69
CA GLU A 119 31.75 33.61 10.77
C GLU A 119 32.92 33.33 9.80
N ALA A 120 33.82 32.41 10.17
CA ALA A 120 34.93 32.01 9.33
C ALA A 120 34.47 31.11 8.18
N ARG A 121 35.24 31.09 7.08
CA ARG A 121 35.02 30.13 5.99
C ARG A 121 35.17 28.69 6.52
N PRO A 122 34.36 27.72 6.06
CA PRO A 122 34.42 26.33 6.56
C PRO A 122 35.82 25.73 6.54
N LEU A 123 36.62 26.01 5.50
CA LEU A 123 38.01 25.54 5.38
C LEU A 123 38.93 26.09 6.49
N GLU A 124 38.76 27.35 6.89
CA GLU A 124 39.57 27.96 7.95
C GLU A 124 39.19 27.42 9.32
N GLN A 125 37.89 27.21 9.55
CA GLN A 125 37.39 26.57 10.77
C GLN A 125 37.85 25.10 10.86
N ALA A 126 37.88 24.40 9.71
CA ALA A 126 38.41 23.04 9.62
C ALA A 126 39.89 22.97 10.01
N LYS A 127 40.72 23.94 9.57
CA LYS A 127 42.13 24.04 9.98
C LYS A 127 42.26 24.22 11.50
N GLN A 128 41.45 25.09 12.11
CA GLN A 128 41.47 25.32 13.56
C GLN A 128 41.12 24.06 14.36
N LEU A 129 40.17 23.27 13.87
CA LEU A 129 39.72 22.01 14.48
C LEU A 129 40.60 20.80 14.14
N LYS A 130 41.73 21.04 13.44
CA LYS A 130 42.66 20.02 12.94
C LYS A 130 41.97 18.93 12.12
N ILE A 131 40.93 19.29 11.38
CA ILE A 131 40.29 18.39 10.42
C ILE A 131 41.25 18.21 9.25
N GLU A 132 41.41 16.99 8.78
CA GLU A 132 42.36 16.64 7.73
C GLU A 132 41.70 16.66 6.35
N LEU A 133 40.43 16.26 6.31
CA LEU A 133 39.65 16.07 5.11
C LEU A 133 38.24 16.63 5.28
N LEU A 134 37.79 17.43 4.32
CA LEU A 134 36.49 18.08 4.32
C LEU A 134 35.64 17.51 3.18
N PHE A 135 34.45 17.03 3.49
CA PHE A 135 33.45 16.64 2.50
C PHE A 135 32.49 17.81 2.30
N GLU A 136 32.67 18.56 1.22
CA GLU A 136 31.77 19.66 0.86
C GLU A 136 30.62 19.10 0.03
N VAL A 137 29.42 19.05 0.62
CA VAL A 137 28.20 18.60 -0.04
C VAL A 137 27.66 19.76 -0.87
N ASN A 138 27.72 19.62 -2.20
CA ASN A 138 27.24 20.65 -3.13
C ASN A 138 25.72 20.54 -3.32
N GLU A 139 25.24 19.33 -3.53
CA GLU A 139 23.83 19.02 -3.79
C GLU A 139 23.41 17.79 -3.00
N LEU A 140 22.29 17.90 -2.31
CA LEU A 140 21.67 16.81 -1.59
C LEU A 140 20.16 17.04 -1.68
N ASP A 141 19.54 16.41 -2.67
CA ASP A 141 18.12 16.59 -2.93
C ASP A 141 17.44 15.27 -3.26
N VAL A 142 16.14 15.21 -2.97
CA VAL A 142 15.24 14.17 -3.45
C VAL A 142 14.13 14.81 -4.26
N ILE A 143 14.35 14.80 -5.56
CA ILE A 143 13.44 15.38 -6.53
C ILE A 143 12.31 14.37 -6.76
N ALA A 144 11.10 14.79 -6.43
CA ALA A 144 9.90 14.06 -6.82
C ALA A 144 9.71 14.24 -8.33
N GLU A 145 9.82 13.16 -9.10
CA GLU A 145 9.63 13.23 -10.54
C GLU A 145 8.15 13.21 -10.87
N SER A 146 7.61 14.38 -11.22
CA SER A 146 6.17 14.57 -11.40
C SER A 146 5.66 14.39 -12.83
N ASN A 147 6.50 13.98 -13.79
CA ASN A 147 6.10 14.04 -15.20
C ASN A 147 6.92 13.13 -16.12
N ARG A 148 6.97 11.82 -15.84
CA ARG A 148 7.43 10.87 -16.86
C ARG A 148 6.36 10.71 -17.93
N SER A 149 6.75 11.00 -19.17
CA SER A 149 5.94 10.80 -20.36
C SER A 149 5.52 9.33 -20.51
N SER A 150 4.26 9.08 -20.17
CA SER A 150 3.33 8.16 -20.85
C SER A 150 3.56 6.64 -20.90
N SER A 151 4.72 6.07 -20.55
CA SER A 151 4.86 4.59 -20.46
C SER A 151 4.66 4.07 -19.04
N VAL A 152 3.49 4.37 -18.46
CA VAL A 152 3.05 3.72 -17.23
C VAL A 152 2.55 2.32 -17.60
N GLU A 153 3.34 1.30 -17.29
CA GLU A 153 2.96 -0.09 -17.50
C GLU A 153 2.11 -0.56 -16.32
N PHE A 154 0.89 -0.99 -16.63
CA PHE A 154 -0.02 -1.60 -15.66
C PHE A 154 0.07 -3.11 -15.80
N SER A 155 0.50 -3.77 -14.72
CA SER A 155 0.43 -5.23 -14.63
C SER A 155 -0.70 -5.61 -13.69
N TYR A 156 -1.58 -6.51 -14.12
CA TYR A 156 -2.74 -6.93 -13.37
C TYR A 156 -2.54 -8.33 -12.80
N PHE A 157 -3.10 -8.57 -11.63
CA PHE A 157 -2.99 -9.83 -10.91
C PHE A 157 -4.34 -10.22 -10.31
N SER A 158 -4.49 -11.52 -10.04
CA SER A 158 -5.57 -12.06 -9.24
C SER A 158 -5.00 -12.96 -8.15
N GLY A 159 -5.66 -13.03 -6.99
CA GLY A 159 -5.24 -13.89 -5.90
C GLY A 159 -6.41 -14.33 -5.04
N GLU A 160 -6.19 -15.33 -4.19
CA GLU A 160 -7.16 -15.83 -3.22
C GLU A 160 -6.52 -15.88 -1.82
N GLY A 161 -7.02 -15.08 -0.89
CA GLY A 161 -6.51 -14.99 0.48
C GLY A 161 -5.05 -14.57 0.54
N SER A 162 -4.24 -15.33 1.30
CA SER A 162 -2.78 -15.16 1.39
C SER A 162 -2.01 -16.00 0.36
N GLY A 163 -2.70 -16.60 -0.62
CA GLY A 163 -2.09 -17.43 -1.65
C GLY A 163 -1.22 -16.62 -2.64
N PRO A 164 -0.46 -17.32 -3.50
CA PRO A 164 0.35 -16.68 -4.54
C PRO A 164 -0.54 -15.89 -5.51
N VAL A 165 -0.05 -14.73 -5.94
CA VAL A 165 -0.68 -13.91 -6.97
C VAL A 165 -0.42 -14.50 -8.36
N GLN A 166 -1.44 -14.51 -9.20
CA GLN A 166 -1.37 -14.98 -10.58
C GLN A 166 -1.55 -13.80 -11.53
N PRO A 167 -0.75 -13.69 -12.61
CA PRO A 167 -0.96 -12.68 -13.64
C PRO A 167 -2.39 -12.77 -14.20
N LEU A 168 -3.05 -11.62 -14.31
CA LEU A 168 -4.39 -11.50 -14.87
C LEU A 168 -4.27 -10.87 -16.26
N GLN A 169 -4.71 -11.58 -17.29
CA GLN A 169 -4.84 -10.99 -18.61
C GLN A 169 -6.09 -10.12 -18.66
N VAL A 170 -5.91 -8.87 -19.08
CA VAL A 170 -6.96 -7.86 -19.17
C VAL A 170 -7.09 -7.45 -20.63
N THR A 171 -8.32 -7.22 -21.09
CA THR A 171 -8.56 -6.78 -22.46
C THR A 171 -7.98 -5.38 -22.67
N GLU A 172 -7.62 -5.02 -23.91
CA GLU A 172 -7.06 -3.68 -24.18
C GLU A 172 -8.03 -2.57 -23.77
N SER A 173 -9.34 -2.77 -24.01
CA SER A 173 -10.37 -1.81 -23.62
C SER A 173 -10.45 -1.62 -22.10
N ASP A 174 -10.38 -2.70 -21.32
CA ASP A 174 -10.36 -2.61 -19.86
C ASP A 174 -9.05 -1.97 -19.35
N ASN A 175 -7.93 -2.25 -20.00
CA ASN A 175 -6.63 -1.67 -19.69
C ASN A 175 -6.64 -0.14 -19.90
N GLU A 176 -7.14 0.33 -21.04
CA GLU A 176 -7.29 1.76 -21.33
C GLU A 176 -8.24 2.44 -20.34
N ALA A 177 -9.36 1.82 -19.99
CA ALA A 177 -10.31 2.36 -19.00
C ALA A 177 -9.66 2.47 -17.61
N CYS A 178 -8.91 1.45 -17.19
CA CYS A 178 -8.16 1.46 -15.94
C CYS A 178 -7.05 2.52 -15.95
N LYS A 179 -6.28 2.61 -17.03
CA LYS A 179 -5.28 3.68 -17.22
C LYS A 179 -5.89 5.06 -17.08
N ALA A 180 -7.03 5.32 -17.74
CA ALA A 180 -7.72 6.61 -17.68
C ALA A 180 -8.25 6.94 -16.28
N TYR A 181 -8.78 5.94 -15.56
CA TYR A 181 -9.24 6.09 -14.18
C TYR A 181 -8.07 6.39 -13.24
N HIS A 182 -7.02 5.58 -13.29
CA HIS A 182 -5.86 5.74 -12.42
C HIS A 182 -5.03 6.96 -12.80
N ALA A 183 -4.98 7.42 -14.05
CA ALA A 183 -4.31 8.68 -14.39
C ALA A 183 -4.89 9.89 -13.64
N ARG A 184 -6.18 9.85 -13.28
CA ARG A 184 -6.83 10.91 -12.48
C ARG A 184 -6.59 10.76 -10.97
N ALA A 185 -6.37 9.53 -10.50
CA ALA A 185 -6.25 9.20 -9.08
C ALA A 185 -4.79 8.92 -8.63
N ALA A 186 -3.89 8.72 -9.58
CA ALA A 186 -2.50 8.40 -9.32
C ALA A 186 -1.84 9.59 -8.62
N PRO A 187 -0.98 9.33 -7.61
CA PRO A 187 -0.14 10.39 -7.08
C PRO A 187 0.65 10.98 -8.25
N GLY A 188 0.68 12.31 -8.35
CA GLY A 188 1.42 13.02 -9.39
C GLY A 188 2.94 12.87 -9.29
N VAL A 189 3.44 11.86 -8.58
CA VAL A 189 4.85 11.53 -8.39
C VAL A 189 5.08 10.12 -8.90
N SER A 190 5.75 10.02 -10.05
CA SER A 190 6.06 8.74 -10.73
C SER A 190 7.32 8.05 -10.20
N GLY A 191 8.06 8.71 -9.33
CA GLY A 191 9.31 8.22 -8.78
C GLY A 191 9.97 9.30 -7.93
N MET A 192 11.02 8.90 -7.24
CA MET A 192 11.89 9.83 -6.52
C MET A 192 13.31 9.62 -6.99
N THR A 193 13.99 10.71 -7.26
CA THR A 193 15.40 10.69 -7.67
C THR A 193 16.20 11.41 -6.61
N SER A 194 17.13 10.68 -6.00
CA SER A 194 18.06 11.23 -5.03
C SER A 194 19.35 11.60 -5.72
N VAL A 195 19.76 12.86 -5.58
CA VAL A 195 21.04 13.37 -6.07
C VAL A 195 21.93 13.62 -4.86
N LEU A 196 23.13 13.03 -4.87
CA LEU A 196 24.20 13.31 -3.93
C LEU A 196 25.41 13.78 -4.71
N ASP A 197 25.71 15.07 -4.64
CA ASP A 197 26.92 15.69 -5.19
C ASP A 197 27.76 16.23 -4.04
N LEU A 198 29.00 15.75 -3.94
CA LEU A 198 29.95 16.24 -2.97
C LEU A 198 31.37 16.24 -3.55
N LYS A 199 32.24 17.02 -2.94
CA LYS A 199 33.67 17.00 -3.23
C LYS A 199 34.48 16.84 -1.95
N MET A 200 35.64 16.21 -2.10
CA MET A 200 36.58 15.96 -1.03
C MET A 200 37.71 16.96 -1.11
N VAL A 201 37.94 17.72 -0.04
CA VAL A 201 38.97 18.76 0.02
C VAL A 201 39.97 18.42 1.11
N GLN A 202 41.26 18.38 0.76
CA GLN A 202 42.31 18.25 1.74
C GLN A 202 42.51 19.58 2.47
N VAL A 203 42.34 19.60 3.79
CA VAL A 203 42.28 20.86 4.56
C VAL A 203 43.63 21.59 4.59
N SER A 204 44.74 20.85 4.61
CA SER A 204 46.09 21.42 4.67
C SER A 204 46.46 22.24 3.43
N THR A 205 45.99 21.81 2.26
CA THR A 205 46.32 22.42 0.95
C THR A 205 45.15 23.20 0.35
N GLY A 206 43.92 22.93 0.79
CA GLY A 206 42.71 23.43 0.15
C GLY A 206 42.43 22.78 -1.22
N SER A 207 43.15 21.72 -1.60
CA SER A 207 43.00 21.08 -2.90
C SER A 207 41.86 20.07 -2.91
N VAL A 208 41.07 20.06 -3.99
CA VAL A 208 40.04 19.04 -4.24
C VAL A 208 40.73 17.74 -4.65
N LEU A 209 40.51 16.67 -3.88
CA LEU A 209 41.04 15.33 -4.13
C LEU A 209 40.14 14.51 -5.04
N TRP A 210 38.82 14.65 -4.87
CA TRP A 210 37.82 13.88 -5.61
C TRP A 210 36.49 14.64 -5.65
N SER A 211 35.76 14.50 -6.76
CA SER A 211 34.37 14.95 -6.90
C SER A 211 33.51 13.72 -7.13
N TYR A 212 32.46 13.59 -6.34
CA TYR A 212 31.53 12.47 -6.38
C TYR A 212 30.15 12.99 -6.70
N ARG A 213 29.54 12.42 -7.74
CA ARG A 213 28.13 12.63 -8.02
C ARG A 213 27.47 11.28 -8.21
N HIS A 214 26.38 11.06 -7.50
CA HIS A 214 25.57 9.85 -7.61
C HIS A 214 24.11 10.22 -7.70
N VAL A 215 23.43 9.59 -8.66
CA VAL A 215 22.00 9.75 -8.89
C VAL A 215 21.35 8.39 -8.68
N GLU A 216 20.54 8.27 -7.63
CA GLU A 216 19.80 7.05 -7.33
C GLU A 216 18.32 7.25 -7.65
N ASN A 217 17.84 6.53 -8.66
CA ASN A 217 16.44 6.54 -9.06
C ASN A 217 15.67 5.48 -8.29
N ALA A 218 14.71 5.90 -7.49
CA ALA A 218 13.69 5.03 -6.93
C ALA A 218 12.52 4.95 -7.92
N THR A 219 12.51 3.90 -8.73
CA THR A 219 11.37 3.64 -9.62
C THR A 219 10.09 3.48 -8.81
N ALA A 220 8.98 3.99 -9.33
CA ALA A 220 7.67 3.65 -8.77
C ALA A 220 7.44 2.13 -8.72
N ALA A 221 8.11 1.33 -9.56
CA ALA A 221 7.98 -0.13 -9.55
C ALA A 221 8.44 -0.78 -8.23
N ALA A 222 9.55 -0.32 -7.64
CA ALA A 222 9.98 -0.77 -6.30
C ALA A 222 9.09 -0.21 -5.17
N ALA A 223 8.24 0.77 -5.50
CA ALA A 223 7.41 1.53 -4.58
C ALA A 223 5.90 1.31 -4.78
N SER A 224 5.48 0.56 -5.80
CA SER A 224 4.10 0.25 -6.10
C SER A 224 3.70 -0.91 -5.21
N SER A 225 3.23 -0.56 -4.02
CA SER A 225 2.50 -1.51 -3.19
C SER A 225 1.42 -2.14 -4.06
N LEU A 226 1.39 -3.47 -4.12
CA LEU A 226 0.33 -4.21 -4.80
C LEU A 226 -1.03 -3.74 -4.24
N ILE A 227 -1.80 -2.97 -5.02
CA ILE A 227 -3.09 -2.45 -4.58
C ILE A 227 -4.12 -3.56 -4.80
N ARG A 228 -4.76 -4.03 -3.73
CA ARG A 228 -5.74 -5.12 -3.78
C ARG A 228 -7.16 -4.58 -3.72
N PHE A 229 -8.05 -5.23 -4.47
CA PHE A 229 -9.48 -4.94 -4.48
C PHE A 229 -10.24 -6.24 -4.23
N PRO A 230 -10.95 -6.38 -3.10
CA PRO A 230 -11.74 -7.56 -2.83
C PRO A 230 -12.86 -7.70 -3.88
N ILE A 231 -13.06 -8.92 -4.37
CA ILE A 231 -14.07 -9.24 -5.38
C ILE A 231 -15.29 -9.82 -4.69
N ASN A 232 -16.48 -9.37 -5.08
CA ASN A 232 -17.71 -10.03 -4.68
C ASN A 232 -18.10 -11.08 -5.72
N ALA A 233 -18.59 -12.23 -5.26
CA ALA A 233 -19.22 -13.20 -6.13
C ALA A 233 -20.73 -13.15 -5.94
N ARG A 234 -21.47 -13.17 -7.04
CA ARG A 234 -22.91 -13.44 -7.04
C ARG A 234 -23.10 -14.93 -7.20
N GLN A 235 -23.86 -15.53 -6.29
CA GLN A 235 -24.23 -16.94 -6.38
C GLN A 235 -25.75 -17.04 -6.26
N GLU A 236 -26.36 -17.71 -7.22
CA GLU A 236 -27.79 -18.00 -7.14
C GLU A 236 -28.00 -19.08 -6.07
N MET A 237 -28.83 -18.77 -5.09
CA MET A 237 -29.21 -19.71 -4.05
C MET A 237 -30.61 -20.21 -4.38
N ARG A 238 -30.75 -21.53 -4.57
CA ARG A 238 -32.06 -22.15 -4.63
C ARG A 238 -32.43 -22.63 -3.24
N THR A 239 -33.39 -21.93 -2.65
CA THR A 239 -34.01 -22.39 -1.43
C THR A 239 -34.98 -23.50 -1.79
N SER A 240 -34.64 -24.76 -1.49
CA SER A 240 -35.65 -25.82 -1.56
C SER A 240 -36.63 -25.54 -0.43
N LYS A 241 -37.82 -25.04 -0.75
CA LYS A 241 -38.91 -25.08 0.22
C LYS A 241 -39.16 -26.56 0.48
N PRO A 242 -39.00 -27.05 1.72
CA PRO A 242 -39.46 -28.39 2.01
C PRO A 242 -40.94 -28.42 1.62
N TRP A 243 -41.33 -29.41 0.81
CA TRP A 243 -42.71 -29.58 0.36
C TRP A 243 -43.58 -30.21 1.46
N TRP A 244 -42.95 -30.91 2.42
CA TRP A 244 -43.60 -31.61 3.52
C TRP A 244 -44.43 -30.73 4.49
N PRO A 245 -44.13 -29.43 4.76
CA PRO A 245 -45.00 -28.59 5.58
C PRO A 245 -46.38 -28.44 4.93
N TRP A 246 -46.47 -28.35 3.60
CA TRP A 246 -47.77 -28.33 2.92
C TRP A 246 -48.52 -29.66 3.03
N LEU A 247 -47.82 -30.80 3.09
CA LEU A 247 -48.45 -32.08 3.43
C LEU A 247 -49.00 -32.09 4.86
N VAL A 248 -48.27 -31.55 5.83
CA VAL A 248 -48.71 -31.52 7.23
C VAL A 248 -49.89 -30.57 7.42
N PHE A 249 -49.85 -29.38 6.80
CA PHE A 249 -50.98 -28.45 6.83
C PHE A 249 -52.21 -28.99 6.08
N GLY A 250 -52.03 -29.60 4.90
CA GLY A 250 -53.13 -30.18 4.13
C GLY A 250 -53.75 -31.41 4.79
N GLY A 251 -52.92 -32.31 5.33
CA GLY A 251 -53.38 -33.50 6.07
C GLY A 251 -54.00 -33.16 7.44
N GLY A 252 -53.45 -32.18 8.14
CA GLY A 252 -53.98 -31.72 9.43
C GLY A 252 -55.35 -31.05 9.31
N LEU A 253 -55.58 -30.22 8.29
CA LEU A 253 -56.90 -29.62 8.02
C LEU A 253 -57.95 -30.66 7.62
N ALA A 254 -57.56 -31.67 6.83
CA ALA A 254 -58.47 -32.77 6.46
C ALA A 254 -58.90 -33.61 7.68
N LEU A 255 -58.00 -33.81 8.65
CA LEU A 255 -58.30 -34.51 9.90
C LEU A 255 -59.20 -33.69 10.84
N ILE A 256 -59.02 -32.37 10.91
CA ILE A 256 -59.88 -31.49 11.73
C ILE A 256 -61.31 -31.42 11.16
N ALA A 257 -61.48 -31.47 9.85
CA ALA A 257 -62.80 -31.45 9.21
C ALA A 257 -63.57 -32.78 9.31
N ALA A 258 -62.91 -33.88 9.68
CA ALA A 258 -63.50 -35.22 9.74
C ALA A 258 -63.98 -35.66 11.14
N ILE A 259 -63.86 -34.80 12.16
CA ILE A 259 -64.26 -35.13 13.54
C ILE A 259 -65.60 -34.44 13.84
N PRO A 260 -66.71 -35.20 13.98
CA PRO A 260 -67.99 -34.63 14.40
C PRO A 260 -67.96 -34.27 15.90
N ASP A 261 -68.16 -32.97 16.16
CA ASP A 261 -68.76 -32.31 17.35
C ASP A 261 -68.35 -32.71 18.79
N ASP A 262 -67.17 -33.31 19.03
CA ASP A 262 -66.74 -33.62 20.41
C ASP A 262 -65.39 -32.96 20.78
N PRO A 263 -65.37 -31.94 21.67
CA PRO A 263 -64.16 -31.20 22.04
C PRO A 263 -63.28 -32.01 23.00
N ARG A 264 -62.40 -32.86 22.45
CA ARG A 264 -61.39 -33.57 23.24
C ARG A 264 -60.08 -32.76 23.35
N PRO A 265 -59.35 -32.84 24.49
CA PRO A 265 -58.13 -32.08 24.78
C PRO A 265 -56.91 -32.34 23.86
N GLY A 266 -57.06 -33.13 22.80
CA GLY A 266 -55.99 -33.40 21.81
C GLY A 266 -55.67 -32.21 20.89
N ALA A 267 -56.54 -31.20 20.80
CA ALA A 267 -56.33 -30.04 19.92
C ALA A 267 -55.13 -29.15 20.29
N ALA A 268 -54.72 -29.14 21.57
CA ALA A 268 -53.60 -28.32 22.04
C ALA A 268 -52.22 -28.83 21.55
N ILE A 269 -52.08 -30.14 21.32
CA ILE A 269 -50.82 -30.75 20.85
C ILE A 269 -50.56 -30.42 19.36
N ALA A 270 -51.63 -30.28 18.57
CA ALA A 270 -51.53 -29.90 17.16
C ALA A 270 -51.02 -28.46 16.97
N ALA A 271 -51.35 -27.53 17.86
CA ALA A 271 -50.88 -26.14 17.79
C ALA A 271 -49.37 -26.01 18.11
N GLY A 272 -48.85 -26.82 19.03
CA GLY A 272 -47.42 -26.80 19.41
C GLY A 272 -46.47 -27.30 18.30
N GLY A 273 -46.87 -28.33 17.54
CA GLY A 273 -46.07 -28.86 16.43
C GLY A 273 -45.93 -27.89 15.24
N LEU A 274 -46.91 -27.00 15.05
CA LEU A 274 -46.93 -26.01 13.97
C LEU A 274 -45.91 -24.88 14.17
N GLY A 275 -45.60 -24.51 15.42
CA GLY A 275 -44.60 -23.48 15.73
C GLY A 275 -43.16 -23.90 15.39
N ALA A 276 -42.83 -25.18 15.58
CA ALA A 276 -41.48 -25.71 15.33
C ALA A 276 -41.16 -25.85 13.82
N ALA A 277 -42.16 -26.14 12.99
CA ALA A 277 -41.97 -26.31 11.53
C ALA A 277 -41.65 -24.99 10.80
N ILE A 278 -42.08 -23.85 11.32
CA ILE A 278 -41.80 -22.52 10.74
C ILE A 278 -40.33 -22.11 10.98
N PHE A 279 -39.71 -22.62 12.05
CA PHE A 279 -38.33 -22.27 12.43
C PHE A 279 -37.27 -23.25 11.91
N TRP A 280 -37.64 -24.29 11.15
CA TRP A 280 -36.62 -25.19 10.62
C TRP A 280 -35.74 -24.46 9.58
N PRO A 281 -34.40 -24.55 9.70
CA PRO A 281 -33.49 -23.82 8.84
C PRO A 281 -33.71 -24.25 7.39
N ARG A 282 -34.06 -23.29 6.54
CA ARG A 282 -34.20 -23.54 5.10
C ARG A 282 -32.85 -23.97 4.57
N SER A 283 -32.76 -25.19 4.04
CA SER A 283 -31.58 -25.65 3.30
C SER A 283 -31.47 -24.83 2.01
N THR A 284 -30.58 -23.85 2.01
CA THR A 284 -30.20 -23.09 0.81
C THR A 284 -29.05 -23.81 0.14
N LYS A 285 -29.25 -24.30 -1.09
CA LYS A 285 -28.17 -24.89 -1.88
C LYS A 285 -27.75 -23.90 -2.97
N PRO A 286 -26.44 -23.70 -3.18
CA PRO A 286 -25.98 -22.94 -4.33
C PRO A 286 -26.40 -23.64 -5.61
N VAL A 287 -26.84 -22.88 -6.60
CA VAL A 287 -27.16 -23.35 -7.95
C VAL A 287 -26.28 -22.60 -8.93
N GLY A 288 -25.57 -23.37 -9.76
CA GLY A 288 -24.64 -22.83 -10.74
C GLY A 288 -23.30 -22.38 -10.15
N ASP A 289 -22.44 -21.95 -11.06
CA ASP A 289 -21.13 -21.43 -10.73
C ASP A 289 -21.21 -20.00 -10.19
N ARG A 290 -20.21 -19.62 -9.40
CA ARG A 290 -20.08 -18.25 -8.90
C ARG A 290 -19.79 -17.32 -10.06
N VAL A 291 -20.62 -16.29 -10.21
CA VAL A 291 -20.39 -15.22 -11.18
C VAL A 291 -19.62 -14.11 -10.47
N TYR A 292 -18.34 -13.96 -10.82
CA TYR A 292 -17.48 -12.91 -10.29
C TYR A 292 -17.75 -11.58 -11.00
N GLU A 293 -17.53 -10.48 -10.29
CA GLU A 293 -17.60 -9.15 -10.88
C GLU A 293 -16.56 -8.99 -12.00
N PRO A 294 -16.89 -8.31 -13.11
CA PRO A 294 -15.95 -8.10 -14.19
C PRO A 294 -14.78 -7.23 -13.71
N VAL A 295 -13.58 -7.53 -14.23
CA VAL A 295 -12.31 -6.90 -13.83
C VAL A 295 -12.41 -5.38 -13.89
N SER A 296 -12.95 -4.81 -14.96
CA SER A 296 -13.07 -3.36 -15.12
C SER A 296 -14.05 -2.68 -14.16
N ALA A 297 -15.07 -3.40 -13.69
CA ALA A 297 -15.97 -2.85 -12.67
C ALA A 297 -15.31 -2.77 -11.29
N VAL A 298 -14.34 -3.65 -11.02
CA VAL A 298 -13.62 -3.67 -9.74
C VAL A 298 -12.40 -2.76 -9.79
N LEU A 299 -11.50 -2.96 -10.76
CA LEU A 299 -10.23 -2.24 -10.84
C LEU A 299 -10.39 -0.79 -11.30
N CYS A 300 -11.23 -0.53 -12.30
CA CYS A 300 -11.28 0.78 -12.97
C CYS A 300 -12.39 1.72 -12.44
N ARG A 301 -13.20 1.29 -11.46
CA ARG A 301 -14.36 2.07 -10.98
C ARG A 301 -14.47 2.18 -9.47
N ARG A 302 -13.79 1.34 -8.69
CA ARG A 302 -13.82 1.43 -7.22
C ARG A 302 -12.75 2.40 -6.71
N PRO A 303 -13.09 3.26 -5.74
CA PRO A 303 -12.10 4.10 -5.10
C PRO A 303 -11.03 3.24 -4.42
N HIS A 304 -9.78 3.72 -4.46
CA HIS A 304 -8.67 3.10 -3.75
C HIS A 304 -8.96 3.09 -2.25
N ILE A 305 -9.25 1.92 -1.71
CA ILE A 305 -9.09 1.69 -0.28
C ILE A 305 -7.61 1.30 -0.14
N GLN A 306 -6.77 2.24 0.31
CA GLN A 306 -5.41 1.87 0.70
C GLN A 306 -5.54 0.89 1.86
N ASP A 307 -5.33 -0.39 1.59
CA ASP A 307 -5.24 -1.40 2.63
C ASP A 307 -4.08 -1.01 3.55
N THR A 308 -4.39 -0.71 4.81
CA THR A 308 -3.38 -0.80 5.88
C THR A 308 -2.69 -2.16 5.75
N PRO A 309 -1.35 -2.22 5.74
CA PRO A 309 -0.62 -3.46 5.52
C PRO A 309 -1.18 -4.54 6.44
N VAL A 310 -1.70 -5.63 5.85
CA VAL A 310 -2.24 -6.76 6.60
C VAL A 310 -1.09 -7.31 7.44
N PRO A 311 -1.16 -7.26 8.79
CA PRO A 311 -0.08 -7.74 9.62
C PRO A 311 0.12 -9.23 9.34
N VAL A 312 1.31 -9.58 8.84
CA VAL A 312 1.74 -10.97 8.66
C VAL A 312 2.14 -11.48 10.05
N GLY A 313 1.14 -11.83 10.86
CA GLY A 313 1.30 -12.40 12.19
C GLY A 313 0.76 -13.83 12.26
N PRO A 314 1.37 -14.72 13.07
CA PRO A 314 0.86 -16.07 13.26
C PRO A 314 -0.54 -16.02 13.88
N ALA A 315 -1.43 -16.89 13.40
CA ALA A 315 -2.84 -16.96 13.78
C ALA A 315 -3.00 -17.00 15.31
N GLN A 316 -3.54 -15.92 15.89
CA GLN A 316 -3.96 -15.88 17.29
C GLN A 316 -5.49 -15.84 17.40
N PRO A 317 -6.07 -16.45 18.45
CA PRO A 317 -7.50 -16.59 18.60
C PRO A 317 -8.18 -15.26 18.91
N VAL A 318 -9.30 -15.06 18.25
CA VAL A 318 -10.17 -13.87 18.25
C VAL A 318 -10.76 -13.62 19.65
N VAL A 319 -10.46 -12.45 20.25
CA VAL A 319 -11.28 -11.85 21.30
C VAL A 319 -11.37 -10.32 21.14
N SER A 320 -12.59 -9.86 20.85
CA SER A 320 -13.23 -8.57 21.18
C SER A 320 -12.72 -7.23 20.64
N ASN A 321 -13.40 -6.77 19.58
CA ASN A 321 -14.17 -5.51 19.47
C ASN A 321 -13.69 -4.25 20.22
N THR A 322 -12.80 -3.50 19.58
CA THR A 322 -12.92 -2.04 19.44
C THR A 322 -12.07 -1.61 18.25
N PHE A 323 -12.71 -1.57 17.08
CA PHE A 323 -12.09 -1.15 15.83
C PHE A 323 -11.91 0.37 15.87
N ARG A 324 -10.76 0.82 16.39
CA ARG A 324 -10.37 2.23 16.43
C ARG A 324 -9.95 2.65 15.02
N SER A 325 -10.95 3.13 14.27
CA SER A 325 -10.88 4.12 13.19
C SER A 325 -9.45 4.43 12.68
N GLN A 326 -9.14 3.86 11.50
CA GLN A 326 -8.28 4.40 10.44
C GLN A 326 -7.56 5.71 10.79
N SER A 327 -6.28 5.62 11.19
CA SER A 327 -5.38 6.75 11.01
C SER A 327 -5.20 6.93 9.51
N LYS A 328 -5.72 8.02 8.94
CA LYS A 328 -5.33 8.45 7.60
C LYS A 328 -3.81 8.59 7.61
N ILE A 329 -3.10 7.62 7.04
CA ILE A 329 -1.67 7.74 6.81
C ILE A 329 -1.54 8.95 5.89
N ASN A 330 -0.93 10.01 6.40
CA ASN A 330 -0.70 11.19 5.60
C ASN A 330 0.28 10.77 4.48
N THR A 331 -0.11 10.94 3.23
CA THR A 331 0.74 10.62 2.07
C THR A 331 2.10 11.34 2.14
N ASN A 332 2.14 12.46 2.84
CA ASN A 332 3.36 13.23 3.09
C ASN A 332 4.34 12.45 3.98
N ASP A 333 3.85 11.72 5.00
CA ASP A 333 4.72 10.97 5.92
C ASP A 333 5.41 9.80 5.20
N VAL A 334 4.68 9.09 4.33
CA VAL A 334 5.23 7.99 3.52
C VAL A 334 6.26 8.51 2.50
N THR A 335 6.00 9.70 1.96
CA THR A 335 6.91 10.38 1.02
C THR A 335 8.21 10.76 1.73
N GLU A 336 8.12 11.33 2.92
CA GLU A 336 9.28 11.70 3.73
C GLU A 336 10.11 10.50 4.22
N GLU A 337 9.44 9.44 4.68
CA GLU A 337 10.12 8.18 5.06
C GLU A 337 10.94 7.62 3.89
N ARG A 338 10.39 7.69 2.67
CA ARG A 338 11.06 7.24 1.44
C ARG A 338 12.24 8.14 1.06
N ARG A 339 12.07 9.45 1.15
CA ARG A 339 13.17 10.41 0.95
C ARG A 339 14.36 10.09 1.84
N ARG A 340 14.11 9.85 3.14
CA ARG A 340 15.14 9.44 4.11
C ARG A 340 15.82 8.13 3.74
N MET A 341 15.05 7.13 3.29
CA MET A 341 15.62 5.85 2.86
C MET A 341 16.53 5.98 1.64
N LEU A 342 16.17 6.83 0.67
CA LEU A 342 16.99 7.03 -0.54
C LEU A 342 18.28 7.76 -0.24
N ILE A 343 18.21 8.85 0.50
CA ILE A 343 19.38 9.58 0.99
C ILE A 343 20.32 8.62 1.72
N LYS A 344 19.79 7.85 2.67
CA LYS A 344 20.56 6.86 3.43
C LYS A 344 21.21 5.81 2.55
N LYS A 345 20.52 5.38 1.49
CA LYS A 345 21.07 4.44 0.50
C LYS A 345 22.23 5.07 -0.28
N SER A 346 22.05 6.28 -0.80
CA SER A 346 23.09 7.03 -1.53
C SER A 346 24.33 7.26 -0.65
N VAL A 347 24.14 7.68 0.60
CA VAL A 347 25.24 7.86 1.58
C VAL A 347 25.98 6.55 1.84
N ARG A 348 25.27 5.43 2.01
CA ARG A 348 25.90 4.12 2.19
C ARG A 348 26.70 3.66 0.97
N ILE A 349 26.20 3.93 -0.23
CA ILE A 349 26.91 3.60 -1.48
C ILE A 349 28.22 4.39 -1.51
N PHE A 350 28.16 5.70 -1.26
CA PHE A 350 29.33 6.56 -1.16
C PHE A 350 30.34 6.06 -0.11
N MET A 351 29.90 5.80 1.12
CA MET A 351 30.78 5.33 2.19
C MET A 351 31.44 3.98 1.86
N LYS A 352 30.71 3.06 1.22
CA LYS A 352 31.29 1.79 0.76
C LYS A 352 32.39 1.97 -0.27
N GLN A 353 32.31 2.98 -1.12
CA GLN A 353 33.40 3.28 -2.07
C GLN A 353 34.66 3.78 -1.38
N LEU A 354 34.52 4.42 -0.21
CA LEU A 354 35.66 4.82 0.62
C LEU A 354 36.32 3.62 1.33
N THR A 355 35.59 2.52 1.51
CA THR A 355 36.05 1.33 2.25
C THR A 355 36.53 0.19 1.38
N VAL A 356 36.59 0.33 0.06
CA VAL A 356 37.05 -0.77 -0.79
C VAL A 356 38.54 -1.00 -0.48
N GLU A 357 38.75 -1.96 0.42
CA GLU A 357 40.01 -2.66 0.60
C GLU A 357 40.32 -3.35 -0.72
N GLU A 358 41.51 -3.07 -1.26
CA GLU A 358 42.05 -3.78 -2.43
C GLU A 358 42.34 -5.24 -2.08
#